data_AF-A0A957C604-F1
#
_entry.id   AF-A0A957C604-F1
#
_cell.length_a   1.000
_cell.length_b   1.000
_cell.length_c   1.000
_cell.angle_alpha   90.00
_cell.angle_beta   90.00
_cell.angle_gamma   90.00
#
_symmetry.space_group_name_H-M   'P 1'
#
loop_
_entity.id
_entity.type
_entity.pdbx_description
1 polymer ?
#
loop_
_entity_poly.entity_id
_entity_poly.type
_entity_poly.pdbx_seq_one_letter_code
_entity_poly.pdbx_strand_id
1 'polypeptide(L)'
;MRVKRLLVLLVVFSMGVSFFRFALAQDEPETDCDIQALLEHQQEHAARLADLADLLETDLDHALEELYIAGIAYQALAVQCGFLHTDEALTAHAEEHGDTEASAHIEDEHGDAEHEDAVARALAVGDPARGEQLFNTIQPAVGFACATCHRVDSTERLIGPGLLGVGNPTHDPTQHTMNDNESTGGMNMGGMHMGGNDNNSDSTDTMMNMETDPVMYIRIAILSPGVFVVPDYPDNLMPRNYAEIFTEADINDLIAYLISLE
;
A
#
# COMPACT_ATOMS: atom_id res chain seq x y z
N MET A 1 -85.67 -17.96 12.47
CA MET A 1 -84.89 -17.39 13.58
C MET A 1 -83.67 -18.25 13.86
N ARG A 2 -82.66 -18.17 12.99
CA ARG A 2 -81.34 -18.80 13.09
C ARG A 2 -80.38 -17.79 12.44
N VAL A 3 -79.09 -17.87 12.75
CA VAL A 3 -78.02 -16.97 12.28
C VAL A 3 -77.84 -15.71 13.15
N LYS A 4 -77.25 -15.86 14.36
CA LYS A 4 -76.59 -14.72 15.05
C LYS A 4 -75.58 -15.10 16.15
N ARG A 5 -75.07 -16.33 16.21
CA ARG A 5 -74.16 -16.78 17.30
C ARG A 5 -72.82 -17.38 16.89
N LEU A 6 -72.40 -17.28 15.63
CA LEU A 6 -71.17 -17.93 15.16
C LEU A 6 -70.11 -16.95 14.59
N LEU A 7 -70.09 -15.69 15.04
CA LEU A 7 -69.18 -14.68 14.47
C LEU A 7 -68.44 -13.83 15.53
N VAL A 8 -68.20 -14.36 16.73
CA VAL A 8 -67.46 -13.64 17.79
C VAL A 8 -66.20 -14.39 18.23
N LEU A 9 -65.93 -15.58 17.69
CA LEU A 9 -64.82 -16.43 18.13
C LEU A 9 -63.64 -16.51 17.15
N LEU A 10 -63.54 -15.57 16.20
CA LEU A 10 -62.52 -15.60 15.14
C LEU A 10 -61.83 -14.24 14.90
N VAL A 11 -61.71 -13.41 15.95
CA VAL A 11 -61.02 -12.10 15.86
C VAL A 11 -59.88 -11.96 16.88
N VAL A 12 -59.65 -12.92 17.78
CA VAL A 12 -58.66 -12.76 18.88
C VAL A 12 -57.32 -13.46 18.62
N PHE A 13 -57.11 -14.09 17.46
CA PHE A 13 -55.89 -14.88 17.19
C PHE A 13 -55.11 -14.40 15.95
N SER A 14 -54.94 -13.09 15.79
CA SER A 14 -54.06 -12.53 14.74
C SER A 14 -53.39 -11.23 15.21
N MET A 15 -52.76 -11.27 16.39
CA MET A 15 -52.10 -10.09 16.94
C MET A 15 -50.80 -10.40 17.68
N GLY A 16 -50.07 -11.44 17.24
CA GLY A 16 -48.78 -11.72 17.86
C GLY A 16 -47.97 -12.76 17.13
N VAL A 17 -47.35 -12.40 16.00
CA VAL A 17 -45.98 -12.80 15.58
C VAL A 17 -45.54 -11.87 14.42
N SER A 18 -45.20 -10.60 14.67
CA SER A 18 -44.60 -9.74 13.63
C SER A 18 -43.54 -8.76 14.12
N PHE A 19 -43.11 -8.83 15.39
CA PHE A 19 -42.01 -7.99 15.88
C PHE A 19 -40.76 -8.86 16.06
N PHE A 20 -39.62 -8.34 15.62
CA PHE A 20 -38.29 -8.97 15.53
C PHE A 20 -37.99 -9.72 14.23
N ARG A 21 -38.04 -9.01 13.11
CA ARG A 21 -36.89 -9.04 12.20
C ARG A 21 -36.10 -7.77 12.45
N PHE A 22 -35.13 -7.83 13.36
CA PHE A 22 -34.03 -6.88 13.37
C PHE A 22 -33.28 -7.13 12.07
N ALA A 23 -33.57 -6.31 11.06
CA ALA A 23 -32.69 -6.10 9.94
C ALA A 23 -31.42 -5.50 10.52
N LEU A 24 -30.37 -6.32 10.66
CA LEU A 24 -29.01 -5.83 10.57
C LEU A 24 -28.80 -5.48 9.09
N ALA A 25 -29.35 -4.34 8.68
CA ALA A 25 -28.81 -3.63 7.53
C ALA A 25 -27.50 -3.04 8.07
N GLN A 26 -26.42 -3.83 7.97
CA GLN A 26 -25.10 -3.25 8.01
C GLN A 26 -25.05 -2.37 6.76
N ASP A 27 -24.85 -1.07 6.95
CA ASP A 27 -24.44 -0.19 5.86
C ASP A 27 -23.17 -0.83 5.29
N GLU A 28 -23.32 -1.56 4.19
CA GLU A 28 -22.18 -1.94 3.37
C GLU A 28 -21.52 -0.61 2.97
N PRO A 29 -20.22 -0.43 3.21
CA PRO A 29 -19.54 0.78 2.80
C PRO A 29 -19.76 0.94 1.30
N GLU A 30 -20.52 1.98 0.91
CA GLU A 30 -20.67 2.30 -0.51
C GLU A 30 -19.26 2.61 -1.02
N THR A 31 -18.74 1.72 -1.86
CA THR A 31 -17.52 1.97 -2.61
C THR A 31 -17.81 3.11 -3.57
N ASP A 32 -17.36 4.32 -3.20
CA ASP A 32 -17.51 5.56 -3.97
C ASP A 32 -16.55 5.57 -5.19
N CYS A 33 -16.61 4.49 -5.98
CA CYS A 33 -15.93 4.42 -7.26
C CYS A 33 -16.76 5.23 -8.26
N ASP A 34 -16.33 6.46 -8.53
CA ASP A 34 -16.90 7.26 -9.62
C ASP A 34 -16.53 6.63 -10.96
N ILE A 35 -17.44 5.78 -11.47
CA ILE A 35 -17.28 5.08 -12.74
C ILE A 35 -17.09 6.05 -13.91
N GLN A 36 -17.64 7.26 -13.84
CA GLN A 36 -17.45 8.23 -14.90
C GLN A 36 -16.01 8.79 -14.88
N ALA A 37 -15.50 9.14 -13.69
CA ALA A 37 -14.11 9.54 -13.52
C ALA A 37 -13.12 8.42 -13.92
N LEU A 38 -13.46 7.16 -13.60
CA LEU A 38 -12.72 5.97 -14.01
C LEU A 38 -12.59 5.88 -15.53
N LEU A 39 -13.70 6.05 -16.25
CA LEU A 39 -13.72 5.98 -17.72
C LEU A 39 -12.94 7.14 -18.35
N GLU A 40 -12.97 8.33 -17.74
CA GLU A 40 -12.19 9.48 -18.19
C GLU A 40 -10.69 9.23 -18.02
N HIS A 41 -10.27 8.69 -16.86
CA HIS A 41 -8.87 8.30 -16.62
C HIS A 41 -8.41 7.22 -17.59
N GLN A 42 -9.23 6.20 -17.83
CA GLN A 42 -8.92 5.15 -18.79
C GLN A 42 -8.71 5.73 -20.21
N GLN A 43 -9.53 6.68 -20.66
CA GLN A 43 -9.38 7.30 -21.96
C GLN A 43 -8.09 8.12 -22.07
N GLU A 44 -7.73 8.83 -20.99
CA GLU A 44 -6.46 9.58 -20.94
C GLU A 44 -5.25 8.64 -21.06
N HIS A 45 -5.21 7.56 -20.28
CA HIS A 45 -4.11 6.59 -20.34
C HIS A 45 -4.08 5.83 -21.67
N ALA A 46 -5.25 5.49 -22.23
CA ALA A 46 -5.33 4.89 -23.56
C ALA A 46 -4.79 5.83 -24.65
N ALA A 47 -4.99 7.15 -24.52
CA ALA A 47 -4.42 8.12 -25.43
C ALA A 47 -2.89 8.22 -25.29
N ARG A 48 -2.34 8.14 -24.08
CA ARG A 48 -0.89 8.10 -23.86
C ARG A 48 -0.25 6.85 -24.47
N LEU A 49 -0.90 5.70 -24.31
CA LEU A 49 -0.41 4.42 -24.86
C LEU A 49 -0.72 4.23 -26.35
N ALA A 50 -1.44 5.16 -27.00
CA ALA A 50 -1.83 5.03 -28.39
C ALA A 50 -0.62 4.96 -29.34
N ASP A 51 0.44 5.68 -28.98
CA ASP A 51 1.68 5.78 -29.76
C ASP A 51 2.80 4.88 -29.20
N LEU A 52 2.49 3.99 -28.24
CA LEU A 52 3.50 3.16 -27.57
C LEU A 52 4.30 2.31 -28.56
N ALA A 53 3.66 1.78 -29.61
CA ALA A 53 4.34 0.99 -30.63
C ALA A 53 5.41 1.79 -31.38
N ASP A 54 5.11 3.05 -31.73
CA ASP A 54 6.04 3.94 -32.41
C ASP A 54 7.17 4.38 -31.47
N LEU A 55 6.85 4.60 -30.20
CA LEU A 55 7.85 4.89 -29.16
C LEU A 55 8.81 3.72 -28.96
N LEU A 56 8.33 2.47 -28.91
CA LEU A 56 9.20 1.29 -28.77
C LEU A 56 10.24 1.18 -29.90
N GLU A 57 9.93 1.68 -31.11
CA GLU A 57 10.85 1.68 -32.25
C GLU A 57 11.85 2.85 -32.23
N THR A 58 11.46 3.98 -31.64
CA THR A 58 12.20 5.25 -31.75
C THR A 58 12.95 5.63 -30.49
N ASP A 59 12.38 5.33 -29.33
CA ASP A 59 12.86 5.66 -28.00
C ASP A 59 12.34 4.64 -26.98
N LEU A 60 13.06 3.53 -26.84
CA LEU A 60 12.68 2.42 -25.96
C LEU A 60 12.57 2.86 -24.50
N ASP A 61 13.49 3.71 -24.03
CA ASP A 61 13.52 4.14 -22.63
C ASP A 61 12.26 4.97 -22.31
N HIS A 62 11.90 5.91 -23.19
CA HIS A 62 10.68 6.69 -23.03
C HIS A 62 9.40 5.83 -23.17
N ALA A 63 9.41 4.82 -24.05
CA ALA A 63 8.28 3.89 -24.17
C ALA A 63 8.05 3.08 -22.88
N LEU A 64 9.13 2.58 -22.28
CA LEU A 64 9.07 1.84 -21.02
C LEU A 64 8.63 2.74 -19.86
N GLU A 65 9.08 3.99 -19.83
CA GLU A 65 8.63 5.01 -18.87
C GLU A 65 7.11 5.25 -18.97
N GLU A 66 6.57 5.50 -20.16
CA GLU A 66 5.13 5.71 -20.37
C GLU A 66 4.31 4.47 -19.98
N LEU A 67 4.80 3.28 -20.32
CA LEU A 67 4.16 2.01 -19.94
C LEU A 67 4.13 1.84 -18.42
N TYR A 68 5.24 2.13 -17.73
CA TYR A 68 5.36 2.05 -16.28
C TYR A 68 4.40 3.03 -15.58
N ILE A 69 4.39 4.30 -16.02
CA ILE A 69 3.49 5.34 -15.48
C ILE A 69 2.02 4.93 -15.66
N ALA A 70 1.66 4.41 -16.84
CA ALA A 70 0.30 3.94 -17.09
C ALA A 70 -0.07 2.76 -16.17
N GLY A 71 0.85 1.82 -15.96
CA GLY A 71 0.66 0.69 -15.04
C GLY A 71 0.36 1.13 -13.60
N ILE A 72 1.17 2.05 -13.05
CA ILE A 72 0.95 2.62 -11.71
C ILE A 72 -0.40 3.31 -11.63
N ALA A 73 -0.75 4.12 -12.63
CA ALA A 73 -2.00 4.85 -12.62
C ALA A 73 -3.23 3.91 -12.62
N TYR A 74 -3.19 2.82 -13.39
CA TYR A 74 -4.23 1.80 -13.36
C TYR A 74 -4.29 1.07 -12.01
N GLN A 75 -3.15 0.80 -11.38
CA GLN A 75 -3.11 0.20 -10.05
C GLN A 75 -3.74 1.13 -8.99
N ALA A 76 -3.36 2.41 -8.98
CA ALA A 76 -3.92 3.40 -8.06
C ALA A 76 -5.44 3.55 -8.23
N LEU A 77 -5.90 3.55 -9.49
CA LEU A 77 -7.30 3.64 -9.83
C LEU A 77 -8.11 2.42 -9.36
N ALA A 78 -7.54 1.21 -9.50
CA ALA A 78 -8.15 0.00 -8.96
C ALA A 78 -8.34 0.11 -7.44
N VAL A 79 -7.28 0.53 -6.71
CA VAL A 79 -7.33 0.70 -5.26
C VAL A 79 -8.38 1.73 -4.85
N GLN A 80 -8.47 2.87 -5.55
CA GLN A 80 -9.49 3.89 -5.31
C GLN A 80 -10.91 3.33 -5.46
N CYS A 81 -11.12 2.40 -6.39
CA CYS A 81 -12.39 1.74 -6.61
C CYS A 81 -12.66 0.55 -5.66
N GLY A 82 -11.89 0.44 -4.58
CA GLY A 82 -12.09 -0.58 -3.54
C GLY A 82 -11.45 -1.93 -3.88
N PHE A 83 -10.58 -1.99 -4.88
CA PHE A 83 -9.78 -3.18 -5.14
C PHE A 83 -8.69 -3.31 -4.07
N LEU A 84 -8.92 -4.20 -3.10
CA LEU A 84 -8.01 -4.46 -1.98
C LEU A 84 -7.33 -5.84 -2.07
N HIS A 85 -7.62 -6.62 -3.11
CA HIS A 85 -7.26 -8.04 -3.18
C HIS A 85 -6.00 -8.25 -4.02
N THR A 86 -4.86 -8.22 -3.34
CA THR A 86 -3.55 -8.42 -3.94
C THR A 86 -3.34 -9.88 -4.34
N ASP A 87 -3.73 -10.86 -3.52
CA ASP A 87 -3.19 -12.21 -3.64
C ASP A 87 -3.70 -12.98 -4.87
N GLU A 88 -5.00 -12.93 -5.16
CA GLU A 88 -5.58 -13.55 -6.36
C GLU A 88 -5.12 -12.85 -7.64
N ALA A 89 -5.01 -11.52 -7.63
CA ALA A 89 -4.53 -10.77 -8.78
C ALA A 89 -3.03 -10.93 -9.01
N LEU A 90 -2.23 -11.00 -7.94
CA LEU A 90 -0.80 -11.31 -8.01
C LEU A 90 -0.57 -12.73 -8.52
N THR A 91 -1.35 -13.70 -8.03
CA THR A 91 -1.29 -15.09 -8.53
C THR A 91 -1.65 -15.14 -10.01
N ALA A 92 -2.75 -14.50 -10.43
CA ALA A 92 -3.15 -14.43 -11.83
C ALA A 92 -2.11 -13.73 -12.71
N HIS A 93 -1.47 -12.67 -12.20
CA HIS A 93 -0.39 -11.97 -12.88
C HIS A 93 0.85 -12.87 -13.05
N ALA A 94 1.27 -13.56 -11.99
CA ALA A 94 2.39 -14.50 -12.03
C ALA A 94 2.13 -15.68 -12.98
N GLU A 95 0.90 -16.20 -13.00
CA GLU A 95 0.48 -17.23 -13.96
C GLU A 95 0.58 -16.74 -15.42
N GLU A 96 0.23 -15.48 -15.68
CA GLU A 96 0.30 -14.89 -17.03
C GLU A 96 1.75 -14.79 -17.54
N HIS A 97 2.70 -14.49 -16.67
CA HIS A 97 4.13 -14.43 -17.01
C HIS A 97 4.80 -15.81 -17.09
N GLY A 98 4.10 -16.88 -16.76
CA GLY A 98 4.65 -18.23 -16.77
C GLY A 98 5.54 -18.53 -15.56
N ASP A 99 5.44 -17.72 -14.50
CA ASP A 99 6.19 -17.85 -13.25
C ASP A 99 5.58 -18.91 -12.33
N THR A 100 5.06 -20.00 -12.90
CA THR A 100 4.36 -21.07 -12.18
C THR A 100 5.25 -21.89 -11.24
N GLU A 101 6.56 -21.64 -11.24
CA GLU A 101 7.54 -22.25 -10.33
C GLU A 101 8.01 -21.28 -9.21
N ALA A 102 7.65 -19.99 -9.28
CA ALA A 102 8.03 -19.00 -8.27
C ALA A 102 7.25 -19.12 -6.94
N SER A 103 6.21 -19.95 -6.89
CA SER A 103 5.43 -20.20 -5.67
C SER A 103 5.72 -21.55 -5.00
N ALA A 104 6.68 -22.34 -5.49
CA ALA A 104 6.99 -23.66 -4.90
C ALA A 104 8.48 -23.90 -4.57
N HIS A 105 9.40 -23.01 -4.92
CA HIS A 105 10.80 -23.14 -4.53
C HIS A 105 11.52 -21.79 -4.46
N ILE A 106 11.16 -20.98 -3.46
CA ILE A 106 12.07 -19.94 -2.94
C ILE A 106 12.40 -20.35 -1.49
N GLU A 107 13.20 -21.40 -1.37
CA GLU A 107 14.09 -21.53 -0.22
C GLU A 107 15.51 -21.35 -0.77
N ASP A 108 16.13 -20.26 -0.31
CA ASP A 108 17.56 -19.97 -0.31
C ASP A 108 18.30 -19.60 -1.62
N GLU A 109 18.96 -18.43 -1.53
CA GLU A 109 20.19 -17.97 -2.22
C GLU A 109 20.16 -16.92 -3.35
N HIS A 110 19.08 -16.18 -3.64
CA HIS A 110 19.16 -15.06 -4.62
C HIS A 110 18.44 -13.75 -4.23
N GLY A 111 18.49 -13.33 -2.96
CA GLY A 111 17.83 -12.11 -2.47
C GLY A 111 18.46 -10.75 -2.85
N ASP A 112 19.63 -10.74 -3.50
CA ASP A 112 20.43 -9.51 -3.60
C ASP A 112 20.31 -8.83 -4.99
N ALA A 113 20.05 -9.60 -6.05
CA ALA A 113 20.22 -9.11 -7.43
C ALA A 113 19.02 -8.33 -7.98
N GLU A 114 17.78 -8.70 -7.61
CA GLU A 114 16.58 -7.99 -8.08
C GLU A 114 16.36 -6.67 -7.34
N HIS A 115 16.90 -6.59 -6.12
CA HIS A 115 16.72 -5.43 -5.26
C HIS A 115 17.72 -4.30 -5.56
N GLU A 116 18.96 -4.66 -5.91
CA GLU A 116 19.93 -3.69 -6.44
C GLU A 116 19.38 -2.96 -7.68
N ASP A 117 18.56 -3.62 -8.49
CA ASP A 117 17.98 -3.07 -9.72
C ASP A 117 16.87 -2.04 -9.42
N ALA A 118 16.04 -2.23 -8.39
CA ALA A 118 15.03 -1.25 -7.98
C ALA A 118 15.67 0.07 -7.48
N VAL A 119 16.67 -0.03 -6.60
CA VAL A 119 17.44 1.11 -6.10
C VAL A 119 18.17 1.82 -7.24
N ALA A 120 18.83 1.07 -8.14
CA ALA A 120 19.50 1.64 -9.29
C ALA A 120 18.53 2.38 -10.23
N ARG A 121 17.34 1.82 -10.48
CA ARG A 121 16.29 2.47 -11.29
C ARG A 121 15.76 3.75 -10.66
N ALA A 122 15.49 3.74 -9.35
CA ALA A 122 15.03 4.94 -8.65
C ALA A 122 16.07 6.08 -8.74
N LEU A 123 17.35 5.76 -8.58
CA LEU A 123 18.45 6.70 -8.75
C LEU A 123 18.68 7.12 -10.21
N ALA A 124 18.25 6.31 -11.18
CA ALA A 124 18.33 6.65 -12.60
C ALA A 124 17.22 7.63 -13.03
N VAL A 125 16.07 7.60 -12.35
CA VAL A 125 14.89 8.41 -12.70
C VAL A 125 14.77 9.69 -11.86
N GLY A 126 15.34 9.75 -10.65
CA GLY A 126 15.30 10.92 -9.76
C GLY A 126 16.64 11.60 -9.51
N ASP A 127 16.62 12.90 -9.20
CA ASP A 127 17.75 13.70 -8.71
C ASP A 127 17.72 13.79 -7.18
N PRO A 128 18.62 13.07 -6.46
CA PRO A 128 18.64 13.08 -5.00
C PRO A 128 18.97 14.46 -4.40
N ALA A 129 19.69 15.32 -5.11
CA ALA A 129 20.00 16.67 -4.62
C ALA A 129 18.78 17.61 -4.72
N ARG A 130 17.91 17.41 -5.73
CA ARG A 130 16.60 18.08 -5.79
C ARG A 130 15.64 17.47 -4.75
N GLY A 131 15.67 16.15 -4.56
CA GLY A 131 14.90 15.46 -3.53
C GLY A 131 15.19 15.99 -2.13
N GLU A 132 16.47 16.17 -1.79
CA GLU A 132 16.87 16.79 -0.53
C GLU A 132 16.30 18.21 -0.37
N GLN A 133 16.32 19.02 -1.42
CA GLN A 133 15.74 20.37 -1.39
C GLN A 133 14.23 20.30 -1.13
N LEU A 134 13.50 19.42 -1.83
CA LEU A 134 12.07 19.21 -1.65
C LEU A 134 11.74 18.76 -0.23
N PHE A 135 12.51 17.81 0.31
CA PHE A 135 12.35 17.27 1.65
C PHE A 135 12.50 18.34 2.75
N ASN A 136 13.39 19.31 2.53
CA ASN A 136 13.67 20.41 3.46
C ASN A 136 12.83 21.67 3.20
N THR A 137 12.07 21.73 2.10
CA THR A 137 11.26 22.90 1.73
C THR A 137 9.85 22.80 2.28
N ILE A 138 9.36 23.91 2.86
CA ILE A 138 7.97 24.01 3.30
C ILE A 138 7.07 24.00 2.07
N GLN A 139 6.19 23.01 2.00
CA GLN A 139 5.20 22.91 0.94
C GLN A 139 3.99 23.78 1.31
N PRO A 140 3.68 24.88 0.57
CA PRO A 140 2.67 25.86 0.99
C PRO A 140 1.28 25.29 1.20
N ALA A 141 0.93 24.24 0.45
CA ALA A 141 -0.37 23.58 0.51
C ALA A 141 -0.61 22.80 1.83
N VAL A 142 0.45 22.32 2.49
CA VAL A 142 0.37 21.60 3.77
C VAL A 142 0.94 22.41 4.94
N GLY A 143 1.78 23.41 4.67
CA GLY A 143 2.32 24.34 5.66
C GLY A 143 3.58 23.86 6.40
N PHE A 144 4.21 22.76 5.97
CA PHE A 144 5.44 22.23 6.55
C PHE A 144 6.30 21.50 5.53
N ALA A 145 7.55 21.22 5.92
CA ALA A 145 8.50 20.40 5.17
C ALA A 145 8.54 18.96 5.73
N CYS A 146 8.94 17.98 4.93
CA CYS A 146 9.12 16.59 5.38
C CYS A 146 10.08 16.50 6.58
N ALA A 147 11.18 17.28 6.53
CA ALA A 147 12.17 17.42 7.59
C ALA A 147 11.62 17.96 8.92
N THR A 148 10.41 18.51 8.95
CA THR A 148 9.75 18.94 10.19
C THR A 148 9.30 17.74 11.02
N CYS A 149 9.02 16.61 10.35
CA CYS A 149 8.47 15.41 10.97
C CYS A 149 9.44 14.24 10.99
N HIS A 150 10.35 14.16 10.02
CA HIS A 150 11.24 13.03 9.82
C HIS A 150 12.70 13.44 9.95
N ARG A 151 13.49 12.54 10.56
CA ARG A 151 14.95 12.62 10.58
C ARG A 151 15.51 11.81 9.43
N VAL A 152 16.60 12.27 8.83
CA VAL A 152 17.30 11.55 7.73
C VAL A 152 18.65 11.01 8.16
N ASP A 153 19.12 11.41 9.35
CA ASP A 153 20.42 11.09 9.94
C ASP A 153 20.31 10.12 11.11
N SER A 154 19.10 9.63 11.41
CA SER A 154 18.81 8.73 12.52
C SER A 154 17.49 8.00 12.29
N THR A 155 17.34 6.84 12.93
CA THR A 155 16.06 6.11 13.06
C THR A 155 15.22 6.60 14.25
N GLU A 156 15.76 7.53 15.05
CA GLU A 156 15.07 8.08 16.22
C GLU A 156 13.78 8.81 15.84
N ARG A 157 12.75 8.59 16.67
CA ARG A 157 11.45 9.26 16.57
C ARG A 157 11.59 10.78 16.69
N LEU A 158 10.92 11.50 15.78
CA LEU A 158 10.60 12.92 15.93
C LEU A 158 9.08 13.08 16.11
N ILE A 159 8.38 13.48 15.05
CA ILE A 159 6.91 13.42 14.97
C ILE A 159 6.55 12.13 14.23
N GLY A 160 7.20 11.90 13.09
CA GLY A 160 7.22 10.63 12.36
C GLY A 160 8.50 9.82 12.66
N PRO A 161 8.62 8.63 12.03
CA PRO A 161 9.82 7.78 12.14
C PRO A 161 11.05 8.44 11.52
N GLY A 162 12.22 8.07 12.04
CA GLY A 162 13.48 8.37 11.37
C GLY A 162 13.64 7.52 10.11
N LEU A 163 14.21 8.11 9.06
CA LEU A 163 14.28 7.57 7.70
C LEU A 163 15.68 7.12 7.31
N LEU A 164 16.64 7.12 8.24
CA LEU A 164 17.97 6.57 7.96
C LEU A 164 17.86 5.09 7.60
N GLY A 165 18.40 4.69 6.45
CA GLY A 165 18.34 3.32 5.97
C GLY A 165 16.99 2.90 5.40
N VAL A 166 16.03 3.80 5.19
CA VAL A 166 14.69 3.45 4.67
C VAL A 166 14.74 2.85 3.26
N GLY A 167 15.80 3.15 2.51
CA GLY A 167 16.07 2.56 1.19
C GLY A 167 16.65 1.15 1.22
N ASN A 168 16.97 0.59 2.39
CA ASN A 168 17.61 -0.70 2.48
C ASN A 168 16.59 -1.84 2.37
N PRO A 169 16.76 -2.83 1.47
CA PRO A 169 15.91 -4.04 1.36
C PRO A 169 15.60 -4.75 2.66
N THR A 170 16.58 -4.74 3.57
CA THR A 170 16.54 -5.46 4.85
C THR A 170 15.99 -4.58 5.97
N HIS A 171 15.59 -3.36 5.65
CA HIS A 171 14.97 -2.45 6.59
C HIS A 171 13.56 -2.92 6.92
N ASP A 172 13.36 -3.40 8.14
CA ASP A 172 12.03 -3.70 8.65
C ASP A 172 11.40 -2.41 9.22
N PRO A 173 10.38 -1.82 8.56
CA PRO A 173 9.75 -0.58 9.01
C PRO A 173 8.97 -0.76 10.32
N THR A 174 8.78 -1.99 10.80
CA THR A 174 8.17 -2.27 12.11
C THR A 174 9.21 -2.31 13.25
N GLN A 175 10.51 -2.37 12.93
CA GLN A 175 11.62 -2.45 13.90
C GLN A 175 12.19 -1.09 14.29
N HIS A 176 11.51 0.01 13.97
CA HIS A 176 11.78 1.33 14.56
C HIS A 176 11.40 1.35 16.05
N THR A 177 12.09 0.55 16.85
CA THR A 177 11.85 0.37 18.26
C THR A 177 12.53 1.45 19.07
N MET A 178 11.75 1.98 20.01
CA MET A 178 12.10 2.48 21.34
C MET A 178 13.57 2.86 21.57
N ASN A 179 13.79 4.12 21.98
CA ASN A 179 14.97 4.56 22.72
C ASN A 179 15.51 3.43 23.62
N ASP A 180 16.65 2.84 23.24
CA ASP A 180 17.46 1.97 24.08
C ASP A 180 18.12 2.83 25.17
N ASN A 181 17.33 3.25 26.13
CA ASN A 181 17.82 3.60 27.45
C ASN A 181 17.38 2.53 28.45
N GLU A 182 17.76 1.28 28.20
CA GLU A 182 17.85 0.26 29.25
C GLU A 182 19.23 -0.40 29.25
N SER A 183 20.17 0.34 29.85
CA SER A 183 21.17 -0.27 30.71
C SER A 183 20.49 -0.94 31.92
N THR A 184 19.87 -2.10 31.74
CA THR A 184 19.59 -3.03 32.85
C THR A 184 19.48 -4.47 32.35
N GLY A 185 20.46 -5.30 32.72
CA GLY A 185 20.57 -6.67 32.27
C GLY A 185 19.43 -7.61 32.72
N GLY A 186 19.17 -8.64 31.92
CA GLY A 186 18.17 -9.66 32.24
C GLY A 186 18.12 -10.84 31.27
N MET A 187 19.10 -11.73 31.36
CA MET A 187 19.06 -13.17 31.08
C MET A 187 18.29 -13.73 29.87
N ASN A 188 19.09 -14.21 28.91
CA ASN A 188 18.88 -15.39 28.07
C ASN A 188 18.16 -16.54 28.81
N MET A 189 17.06 -17.05 28.24
CA MET A 189 16.58 -18.41 28.48
C MET A 189 16.13 -19.04 27.16
N GLY A 190 16.94 -19.99 26.68
CA GLY A 190 16.56 -20.88 25.58
C GLY A 190 15.34 -21.74 25.91
N GLY A 191 14.51 -21.97 24.89
CA GLY A 191 13.41 -22.91 24.90
C GLY A 191 13.37 -23.67 23.58
N MET A 192 13.75 -24.95 23.62
CA MET A 192 13.44 -25.94 22.58
C MET A 192 11.98 -26.39 22.72
N HIS A 193 11.19 -26.50 21.64
CA HIS A 193 10.43 -27.73 21.27
C HIS A 193 9.55 -27.59 20.00
N MET A 194 9.80 -28.53 19.06
CA MET A 194 8.91 -29.31 18.16
C MET A 194 7.83 -28.65 17.29
N GLY A 195 8.06 -28.72 15.97
CA GLY A 195 7.43 -29.73 15.11
C GLY A 195 5.91 -29.86 15.17
N GLY A 196 5.22 -28.97 14.45
CA GLY A 196 3.84 -29.14 14.00
C GLY A 196 3.80 -28.95 12.48
N ASN A 197 3.38 -29.99 11.77
CA ASN A 197 3.19 -30.01 10.33
C ASN A 197 1.77 -29.50 10.02
N ASP A 198 1.66 -28.20 9.79
CA ASP A 198 0.41 -27.54 9.44
C ASP A 198 0.55 -26.98 8.02
N ASN A 199 0.02 -27.71 7.02
CA ASN A 199 -0.19 -27.22 5.65
C ASN A 199 -1.37 -26.23 5.65
N ASN A 200 -1.21 -25.13 6.38
CA ASN A 200 -2.05 -23.96 6.25
C ASN A 200 -1.11 -22.87 5.77
N SER A 201 -1.02 -22.71 4.44
CA SER A 201 -0.37 -21.56 3.79
C SER A 201 -1.11 -20.31 4.25
N ASP A 202 -0.64 -19.81 5.38
CA ASP A 202 -1.10 -18.61 6.04
C ASP A 202 -0.83 -17.46 5.08
N SER A 203 -1.86 -16.65 4.88
CA SER A 203 -1.92 -15.46 4.02
C SER A 203 -1.01 -14.31 4.51
N THR A 204 0.10 -14.66 5.17
CA THR A 204 1.12 -13.75 5.69
C THR A 204 2.30 -13.60 4.72
N ASP A 205 2.46 -14.51 3.75
CA ASP A 205 3.58 -14.50 2.79
C ASP A 205 3.44 -13.39 1.74
N THR A 206 2.22 -13.09 1.28
CA THR A 206 1.99 -12.07 0.24
C THR A 206 2.16 -10.63 0.73
N MET A 207 1.98 -10.39 2.04
CA MET A 207 2.27 -9.08 2.64
C MET A 207 3.77 -8.81 2.77
N MET A 208 4.62 -9.86 2.72
CA MET A 208 6.08 -9.72 2.82
C MET A 208 6.75 -9.22 1.53
N ASN A 209 6.11 -9.32 0.37
CA ASN A 209 6.71 -8.87 -0.90
C ASN A 209 6.61 -7.35 -1.16
N MET A 210 5.84 -6.62 -0.35
CA MET A 210 5.87 -5.16 -0.36
C MET A 210 6.84 -4.60 0.70
N GLU A 211 7.19 -5.41 1.72
CA GLU A 211 8.27 -5.11 2.66
C GLU A 211 9.65 -5.23 2.01
N THR A 212 9.77 -5.98 0.90
CA THR A 212 11.01 -6.20 0.16
C THR A 212 11.17 -5.36 -1.11
N ASP A 213 10.40 -4.28 -1.29
CA ASP A 213 10.67 -3.24 -2.30
C ASP A 213 10.57 -1.83 -1.68
N PRO A 214 11.70 -1.24 -1.24
CA PRO A 214 11.75 0.06 -0.57
C PRO A 214 11.34 1.18 -1.51
N VAL A 215 11.56 1.04 -2.83
CA VAL A 215 11.13 2.05 -3.81
C VAL A 215 9.62 2.15 -3.77
N MET A 216 8.94 1.01 -3.87
CA MET A 216 7.48 0.96 -3.85
C MET A 216 6.92 1.36 -2.49
N TYR A 217 7.54 0.88 -1.40
CA TYR A 217 7.16 1.26 -0.03
C TYR A 217 7.22 2.78 0.18
N ILE A 218 8.34 3.41 -0.15
CA ILE A 218 8.53 4.87 0.00
C ILE A 218 7.50 5.61 -0.85
N ARG A 219 7.28 5.17 -2.09
CA ARG A 219 6.31 5.78 -3.00
C ARG A 219 4.89 5.75 -2.45
N ILE A 220 4.44 4.60 -1.97
CA ILE A 220 3.11 4.45 -1.36
C ILE A 220 3.01 5.27 -0.08
N ALA A 221 4.05 5.28 0.75
CA ALA A 221 4.07 6.07 1.98
C ALA A 221 3.89 7.57 1.71
N ILE A 222 4.41 8.08 0.58
CA ILE A 222 4.24 9.48 0.16
C ILE A 222 2.87 9.75 -0.48
N LEU A 223 2.46 8.91 -1.44
CA LEU A 223 1.25 9.15 -2.25
C LEU A 223 -0.05 8.75 -1.53
N SER A 224 0.02 7.72 -0.69
CA SER A 224 -1.12 7.16 0.05
C SER A 224 -0.79 6.99 1.55
N PRO A 225 -0.51 8.08 2.29
CA PRO A 225 -0.17 7.97 3.71
C PRO A 225 -1.32 7.34 4.51
N GLY A 226 -0.96 6.49 5.48
CA GLY A 226 -1.92 5.77 6.32
C GLY A 226 -2.37 4.42 5.77
N VAL A 227 -1.99 4.05 4.54
CA VAL A 227 -2.08 2.65 4.07
C VAL A 227 -1.13 1.77 4.88
N PHE A 228 0.08 2.28 5.14
CA PHE A 228 1.03 1.69 6.08
C PHE A 228 1.29 2.67 7.22
N VAL A 229 1.00 2.23 8.44
CA VAL A 229 1.26 3.00 9.66
C VAL A 229 2.23 2.20 10.50
N VAL A 230 3.42 2.76 10.70
CA VAL A 230 4.42 2.17 11.60
C VAL A 230 3.81 2.04 13.00
N PRO A 231 4.01 0.89 13.68
CA PRO A 231 3.52 0.71 15.05
C PRO A 231 3.88 1.88 15.97
N ASP A 232 2.97 2.25 16.87
CA ASP A 232 3.13 3.36 17.84
C ASP A 232 3.23 4.78 17.25
N TYR A 233 3.02 4.94 15.94
CA TYR A 233 2.80 6.24 15.32
C TYR A 233 1.31 6.51 15.11
N PRO A 234 0.83 7.74 15.41
CA PRO A 234 -0.54 8.11 15.12
C PRO A 234 -0.76 8.23 13.61
N ASP A 235 -1.83 7.62 13.11
CA ASP A 235 -2.31 7.83 11.75
C ASP A 235 -2.76 9.29 11.53
N ASN A 236 -2.86 9.71 10.26
CA ASN A 236 -3.35 11.01 9.81
C ASN A 236 -2.48 12.23 10.21
N LEU A 237 -1.24 12.02 10.64
CA LEU A 237 -0.28 13.13 10.79
C LEU A 237 0.40 13.51 9.47
N MET A 238 0.62 12.53 8.58
CA MET A 238 1.20 12.78 7.26
C MET A 238 0.09 13.25 6.29
N PRO A 239 0.27 14.40 5.60
CA PRO A 239 -0.73 14.92 4.66
C PRO A 239 -1.08 13.94 3.54
N ARG A 240 -2.38 13.67 3.36
CA ARG A 240 -2.88 12.75 2.33
C ARG A 240 -3.00 13.36 0.92
N ASN A 241 -2.61 14.63 0.74
CA ASN A 241 -2.75 15.35 -0.52
C ASN A 241 -1.43 15.57 -1.26
N TYR A 242 -0.36 14.85 -0.90
CA TYR A 242 0.92 14.97 -1.61
C TYR A 242 0.83 14.56 -3.08
N ALA A 243 -0.03 13.60 -3.42
CA ALA A 243 -0.31 13.22 -4.81
C ALA A 243 -0.89 14.37 -5.66
N GLU A 244 -1.48 15.39 -5.03
CA GLU A 244 -2.03 16.58 -5.71
C GLU A 244 -1.03 17.74 -5.77
N ILE A 245 -0.01 17.73 -4.91
CA ILE A 245 0.93 18.85 -4.73
C ILE A 245 2.23 18.60 -5.49
N PHE A 246 2.74 17.37 -5.44
CA PHE A 246 3.98 17.01 -6.08
C PHE A 246 3.75 16.52 -7.49
N THR A 247 4.63 16.94 -8.40
CA THR A 247 4.70 16.31 -9.72
C THR A 247 5.34 14.93 -9.60
N GLU A 248 5.15 14.10 -10.62
CA GLU A 248 5.81 12.80 -10.68
C GLU A 248 7.34 12.90 -10.56
N ALA A 249 7.94 13.92 -11.20
CA ALA A 249 9.37 14.19 -11.07
C ALA A 249 9.76 14.60 -9.64
N ASP A 250 8.93 15.35 -8.92
CA ASP A 250 9.22 15.67 -7.51
C ASP A 250 9.17 14.42 -6.62
N ILE A 251 8.24 13.50 -6.89
CA ILE A 251 8.13 12.23 -6.18
C ILE A 251 9.36 11.35 -6.45
N ASN A 252 9.79 11.24 -7.71
CA ASN A 252 10.97 10.45 -8.07
C ASN A 252 12.25 11.03 -7.44
N ASP A 253 12.39 12.35 -7.40
CA ASP A 253 13.51 13.01 -6.72
C ASP A 253 13.49 12.74 -5.21
N LEU A 254 12.33 12.83 -4.56
CA LEU A 254 12.17 12.50 -3.13
C LEU A 254 12.54 11.04 -2.85
N ILE A 255 12.09 10.10 -3.68
CA ILE A 255 12.41 8.68 -3.56
C ILE A 255 13.92 8.47 -3.74
N ALA A 256 14.53 9.04 -4.78
CA ALA A 256 15.98 8.96 -5.01
C ALA A 256 16.79 9.49 -3.83
N TYR A 257 16.35 10.59 -3.22
CA TYR A 257 16.95 11.12 -2.00
C TYR A 257 16.82 10.15 -0.82
N LEU A 258 15.62 9.63 -0.54
CA LEU A 258 15.38 8.75 0.60
C LEU A 258 16.11 7.41 0.47
N ILE A 259 16.25 6.90 -0.75
CA ILE A 259 17.02 5.69 -1.03
C ILE A 259 18.52 5.89 -0.78
N SER A 260 19.02 7.11 -0.98
CA SER A 260 20.44 7.44 -0.74
C SER A 260 20.82 7.56 0.73
N LEU A 261 19.86 7.41 1.66
CA LEU A 261 20.10 7.51 3.11
C LEU A 261 20.58 6.16 3.65
N GLU A 262 21.89 6.00 3.81
CA GLU A 262 22.55 4.83 4.45
C GLU A 262 22.92 5.07 5.92
#